data_AF-A0A843ECZ4-F1
#
_entry.id   AF-A0A843ECZ4-F1
#
_cell.length_a   1.000
_cell.length_b   1.000
_cell.length_c   1.000
_cell.angle_alpha   90.00
_cell.angle_beta   90.00
_cell.angle_gamma   90.00
#
_symmetry.space_group_name_H-M   'P 1'
#
loop_
_entity.id
_entity.type
_entity.pdbx_description
1 polymer ?
#
loop_
_entity_poly.entity_id
_entity_poly.type
_entity_poly.pdbx_seq_one_letter_code
_entity_poly.pdbx_strand_id
1 'polypeptide(L)'
;SDEGKIIIGECGGLMTLCSSIVDLEGKSYKMAGIFDGDAVMCGRHGPTYNIAKPTSCNPVFSETVKGHSFHYSEIRLRKPYPLGFDLERGQGVEDHADGLVAKRTIGSYTHQHALSCRDWMGSLMRE
;
A
#
# COMPACT_ATOMS: atom_id res chain seq x y z
N SER A 1 -11.95 -7.48 1.92
CA SER A 1 -12.90 -7.33 3.04
C SER A 1 -13.43 -8.68 3.50
N ASP A 2 -14.23 -8.72 4.57
CA ASP A 2 -14.92 -9.94 5.04
C ASP A 2 -15.98 -10.45 4.06
N GLU A 3 -16.57 -9.53 3.27
CA GLU A 3 -17.53 -9.82 2.21
C GLU A 3 -16.87 -10.15 0.86
N GLY A 4 -15.55 -10.39 0.83
CA GLY A 4 -14.83 -10.71 -0.40
C GLY A 4 -14.65 -9.54 -1.39
N LYS A 5 -15.01 -8.31 -1.01
CA LYS A 5 -14.78 -7.11 -1.83
C LYS A 5 -13.30 -6.70 -1.80
N ILE A 6 -12.84 -6.17 -2.94
CA ILE A 6 -11.51 -5.59 -3.08
C ILE A 6 -11.49 -4.23 -2.39
N ILE A 7 -10.44 -3.97 -1.60
CA ILE A 7 -10.16 -2.67 -1.01
C ILE A 7 -8.74 -2.28 -1.40
N ILE A 8 -8.57 -1.07 -1.92
CA ILE A 8 -7.26 -0.52 -2.29
C ILE A 8 -7.07 0.78 -1.53
N GLY A 9 -5.95 0.89 -0.82
CA GLY A 9 -5.53 2.13 -0.16
C GLY A 9 -4.16 2.54 -0.65
N GLU A 10 -4.06 3.67 -1.36
CA GLU A 10 -2.77 4.24 -1.76
C GLU A 10 -2.37 5.38 -0.82
N CYS A 11 -1.10 5.42 -0.40
CA CYS A 11 -0.51 6.47 0.44
C CYS A 11 -1.38 6.79 1.67
N GLY A 12 -2.08 7.93 1.71
CA GLY A 12 -3.03 8.25 2.78
C GLY A 12 -4.10 7.16 2.99
N GLY A 13 -4.52 6.48 1.93
CA GLY A 13 -5.40 5.31 2.00
C GLY A 13 -4.76 4.12 2.70
N LEU A 14 -3.47 3.82 2.45
CA LEU A 14 -2.74 2.81 3.23
C LEU A 14 -2.70 3.19 4.72
N MET A 15 -2.48 4.47 5.02
CA MET A 15 -2.43 4.97 6.40
C MET A 15 -3.77 4.79 7.12
N THR A 16 -4.90 5.04 6.46
CA THR A 16 -6.23 4.84 7.07
C THR A 16 -6.62 3.36 7.22
N LEU A 17 -5.95 2.45 6.50
CA LEU A 17 -6.12 1.00 6.68
C LEU A 17 -5.33 0.47 7.90
N CYS A 18 -4.36 1.22 8.41
CA CYS A 18 -3.63 0.87 9.63
C CYS A 18 -4.50 1.01 10.89
N SER A 19 -3.99 0.62 12.05
CA SER A 19 -4.69 0.73 13.34
C SER A 19 -4.79 2.16 13.83
N SER A 20 -3.76 2.96 13.59
CA SER A 20 -3.77 4.38 13.89
C SER A 20 -2.89 5.18 12.94
N ILE A 21 -3.13 6.48 12.89
CA ILE A 21 -2.17 7.48 12.40
C ILE A 21 -1.62 8.20 13.62
N VAL A 22 -0.30 8.35 13.72
CA VAL A 22 0.37 9.12 14.76
C VAL A 22 0.94 10.38 14.12
N ASP A 23 0.50 11.55 14.57
CA ASP A 23 0.97 12.82 14.04
C ASP A 23 2.38 13.19 14.54
N LEU A 24 2.91 14.32 14.05
CA LEU A 24 4.25 14.81 14.40
C LEU A 24 4.38 15.22 15.89
N GLU A 25 3.27 15.46 16.58
CA GLU A 25 3.22 15.75 18.01
C GLU A 25 3.10 14.46 18.86
N GLY A 26 3.07 13.30 18.21
CA GLY A 26 2.93 11.99 18.85
C GLY A 26 1.49 11.64 19.22
N LYS A 27 0.49 12.43 18.81
CA LYS A 27 -0.91 12.13 19.08
C LYS A 27 -1.43 11.08 18.09
N SER A 28 -2.08 10.05 18.64
CA SER A 28 -2.61 8.93 17.88
C SER A 28 -4.10 9.08 17.59
N TYR A 29 -4.49 8.78 16.35
CA TYR A 29 -5.86 8.80 15.86
C TYR A 29 -6.24 7.41 15.37
N LYS A 30 -7.32 6.84 15.92
CA LYS A 30 -7.79 5.51 15.56
C LYS A 30 -8.27 5.45 14.10
N MET A 31 -7.80 4.45 13.37
CA MET A 31 -8.12 4.19 11.97
C MET A 31 -8.84 2.85 11.81
N ALA A 32 -8.93 2.30 10.58
CA ALA A 32 -9.74 1.12 10.29
C ALA A 32 -9.20 -0.18 10.94
N GLY A 33 -7.90 -0.27 11.22
CA GLY A 33 -7.30 -1.43 11.88
C GLY A 33 -7.30 -2.71 11.05
N ILE A 34 -7.29 -2.59 9.71
CA ILE A 34 -7.12 -3.74 8.82
C ILE A 34 -5.68 -4.26 8.90
N PHE A 35 -4.71 -3.33 8.91
CA PHE A 35 -3.32 -3.63 9.23
C PHE A 35 -3.04 -3.31 10.70
N ASP A 36 -2.52 -4.29 11.43
CA ASP A 36 -2.12 -4.18 12.83
C ASP A 36 -0.76 -3.49 12.93
N GLY A 37 -0.83 -2.16 12.86
CA GLY A 37 0.32 -1.27 12.88
C GLY A 37 -0.11 0.18 12.87
N ASP A 38 0.85 1.07 13.07
CA ASP A 38 0.63 2.51 13.09
C ASP A 38 1.28 3.17 11.88
N ALA A 39 0.57 4.09 11.23
CA ALA A 39 1.16 5.00 10.26
C ALA A 39 1.70 6.22 11.01
N VAL A 40 3.02 6.30 11.16
CA VAL A 40 3.67 7.36 11.95
C VAL A 40 4.16 8.45 11.02
N MET A 41 3.70 9.68 11.23
CA MET A 41 4.17 10.83 10.47
C MET A 41 5.65 11.09 10.79
N CYS A 42 6.43 11.36 9.75
CA CYS A 42 7.88 11.52 9.82
C CYS A 42 8.37 12.58 8.81
N GLY A 43 9.69 12.56 8.54
CA GLY A 43 10.30 13.34 7.47
C GLY A 43 9.84 12.91 6.08
N ARG A 44 10.36 13.61 5.06
CA ARG A 44 9.98 13.42 3.67
C ARG A 44 10.65 12.19 3.04
N HIS A 45 9.85 11.31 2.43
CA HIS A 45 10.30 10.22 1.59
C HIS A 45 9.89 10.46 0.12
N GLY A 46 10.85 10.37 -0.80
CA GLY A 46 10.67 10.70 -2.22
C GLY A 46 10.78 12.20 -2.54
N PRO A 47 10.41 12.62 -3.77
CA PRO A 47 9.70 11.84 -4.78
C PRO A 47 10.57 10.77 -5.47
N THR A 48 9.98 9.61 -5.74
CA THR A 48 10.58 8.52 -6.53
C THR A 48 9.60 7.98 -7.58
N TYR A 49 10.13 7.41 -8.65
CA TYR A 49 9.35 6.61 -9.60
C TYR A 49 9.50 5.14 -9.27
N ASN A 50 8.40 4.41 -9.32
CA ASN A 50 8.35 3.00 -8.96
C ASN A 50 8.03 2.13 -10.18
N ILE A 51 8.67 0.97 -10.21
CA ILE A 51 8.31 -0.14 -11.11
C ILE A 51 7.99 -1.31 -10.18
N ALA A 52 6.70 -1.63 -10.07
CA ALA A 52 6.18 -2.56 -9.09
C ALA A 52 5.63 -3.81 -9.79
N LYS A 53 6.28 -4.94 -9.55
CA LYS A 53 5.90 -6.25 -10.07
C LYS A 53 4.98 -6.94 -9.06
N PRO A 54 3.74 -7.31 -9.42
CA PRO A 54 2.85 -7.95 -8.48
C PRO A 54 3.37 -9.33 -8.07
N THR A 55 3.26 -9.64 -6.78
CA THR A 55 3.54 -10.96 -6.22
C THR A 55 2.31 -11.86 -6.34
N SER A 56 2.47 -13.15 -6.01
CA SER A 56 1.35 -14.10 -5.90
C SER A 56 0.33 -13.72 -4.81
N CYS A 57 0.70 -12.82 -3.90
CA CYS A 57 -0.19 -12.32 -2.86
C CYS A 57 -1.05 -11.13 -3.32
N ASN A 58 -0.73 -10.50 -4.45
CA ASN A 58 -1.46 -9.31 -4.91
C ASN A 58 -2.90 -9.68 -5.32
N PRO A 59 -3.94 -9.15 -4.64
CA PRO A 59 -5.31 -9.50 -4.98
C PRO A 59 -5.88 -8.68 -6.14
N VAL A 60 -5.13 -7.69 -6.65
CA VAL A 60 -5.65 -6.66 -7.57
C VAL A 60 -4.94 -6.68 -8.93
N PHE A 61 -3.61 -6.67 -8.93
CA PHE A 61 -2.80 -6.48 -10.12
C PHE A 61 -2.13 -7.79 -10.55
N SER A 62 -2.17 -8.07 -11.85
CA SER A 62 -1.52 -9.23 -12.47
C SER A 62 -0.38 -8.87 -13.40
N GLU A 63 -0.19 -7.58 -13.70
CA GLU A 63 0.88 -7.07 -14.56
C GLU A 63 1.71 -6.04 -13.79
N THR A 64 2.97 -5.85 -14.22
CA THR A 64 3.83 -4.80 -13.67
C THR A 64 3.18 -3.43 -13.85
N VAL A 65 3.13 -2.68 -12.76
CA VAL A 65 2.59 -1.32 -12.74
C VAL A 65 3.72 -0.31 -12.53
N LYS A 66 3.59 0.85 -13.15
CA LYS A 66 4.48 1.99 -12.91
C LYS A 66 3.74 3.02 -12.06
N GLY A 67 4.47 3.68 -11.20
CA GLY A 67 3.89 4.66 -10.29
C GLY A 67 4.93 5.62 -9.76
N HIS A 68 4.54 6.32 -8.70
CA HIS A 68 5.42 7.20 -7.96
C HIS A 68 5.13 7.09 -6.46
N SER A 69 6.13 7.36 -5.65
CA SER A 69 5.99 7.48 -4.20
C SER A 69 6.41 8.87 -3.75
N PHE A 70 5.59 9.46 -2.89
CA PHE A 70 5.89 10.68 -2.15
C PHE A 70 5.07 10.67 -0.87
N HIS A 71 5.71 10.47 0.28
CA HIS A 71 5.00 10.33 1.56
C HIS A 71 5.81 10.91 2.73
N TYR A 72 5.11 11.17 3.82
CA TYR A 72 5.63 11.74 5.07
C TYR A 72 5.33 10.81 6.24
N SER A 73 5.33 9.51 5.99
CA SER A 73 4.97 8.51 7.00
C SER A 73 5.74 7.22 6.81
N GLU A 74 5.85 6.47 7.90
CA GLU A 74 6.37 5.11 7.96
C GLU A 74 5.29 4.20 8.57
N ILE A 75 5.21 2.95 8.11
CA ILE A 75 4.31 1.98 8.72
C ILE A 75 5.09 1.16 9.75
N ARG A 76 4.64 1.20 11.01
CA ARG A 76 5.19 0.40 12.11
C ARG A 76 4.23 -0.74 12.40
N LEU A 77 4.51 -1.89 11.82
CA LEU A 77 3.70 -3.10 11.97
C LEU A 77 4.01 -3.82 13.29
N ARG A 78 2.98 -4.38 13.92
CA ARG A 78 3.13 -5.26 15.11
C ARG A 78 3.30 -6.72 14.74
N LYS A 79 3.03 -7.07 13.48
CA LYS A 79 3.21 -8.40 12.90
C LYS A 79 3.47 -8.30 11.39
N PRO A 80 4.14 -9.29 10.78
CA PRO A 80 4.36 -9.30 9.34
C PRO A 80 3.05 -9.45 8.57
N TYR A 81 3.01 -8.88 7.37
CA TYR A 81 1.95 -9.03 6.38
C TYR A 81 2.57 -9.45 5.04
N PRO A 82 1.87 -10.24 4.20
CA PRO A 82 2.31 -10.48 2.84
C PRO A 82 2.42 -9.16 2.06
N LEU A 83 3.41 -9.09 1.18
CA LEU A 83 3.65 -7.94 0.29
C LEU A 83 3.13 -8.26 -1.11
N GLY A 84 2.40 -7.31 -1.68
CA GLY A 84 1.72 -7.43 -2.96
C GLY A 84 2.60 -7.01 -4.13
N PHE A 85 3.72 -6.33 -3.88
CA PHE A 85 4.63 -5.89 -4.93
C PHE A 85 6.09 -6.09 -4.55
N ASP A 86 6.86 -6.63 -5.49
CA ASP A 86 8.31 -6.48 -5.53
C ASP A 86 8.64 -5.20 -6.33
N LEU A 87 9.46 -4.32 -5.76
CA LEU A 87 9.85 -3.08 -6.42
C LEU A 87 11.20 -3.27 -7.14
N GLU A 88 11.16 -3.33 -8.47
CA GLU A 88 12.37 -3.27 -9.31
C GLU A 88 13.03 -1.89 -9.25
N ARG A 89 12.24 -0.86 -8.93
CA ARG A 89 12.68 0.51 -8.69
C ARG A 89 11.75 1.15 -7.68
N GLY A 90 12.32 1.98 -6.79
CA GLY A 90 11.55 2.78 -5.84
C GLY A 90 11.69 2.28 -4.41
N GLN A 91 10.85 2.83 -3.54
CA GLN A 91 10.75 2.44 -2.13
C GLN A 91 9.27 2.41 -1.75
N GLY A 92 8.88 1.38 -1.01
CA GLY A 92 7.51 1.15 -0.56
C GLY A 92 7.43 1.08 0.95
N VAL A 93 6.56 0.21 1.45
CA VAL A 93 6.44 -0.06 2.89
C VAL A 93 7.70 -0.72 3.46
N GLU A 94 8.39 -1.53 2.66
CA GLU A 94 9.67 -2.14 3.00
C GLU A 94 10.71 -1.84 1.91
N ASP A 95 11.97 -2.12 2.20
CA ASP A 95 13.02 -1.95 1.19
C ASP A 95 12.77 -2.90 0.02
N HIS A 96 12.80 -2.36 -1.20
CA HIS A 96 12.48 -3.10 -2.43
C HIS A 96 11.11 -3.80 -2.49
N ALA A 97 10.14 -3.46 -1.62
CA ALA A 97 8.81 -4.07 -1.63
C ALA A 97 7.70 -3.13 -1.14
N ASP A 98 6.47 -3.37 -1.61
CA ASP A 98 5.30 -2.53 -1.29
C ASP A 98 4.00 -3.32 -1.26
N GLY A 99 2.92 -2.68 -0.82
CA GLY A 99 1.58 -3.25 -0.88
C GLY A 99 1.32 -4.27 0.23
N LEU A 100 1.04 -3.84 1.46
CA LEU A 100 0.57 -4.73 2.50
C LEU A 100 -0.73 -5.42 2.08
N VAL A 101 -0.82 -6.73 2.24
CA VAL A 101 -2.00 -7.51 1.86
C VAL A 101 -2.66 -8.16 3.07
N ALA A 102 -3.98 -7.99 3.17
CA ALA A 102 -4.82 -8.73 4.10
C ALA A 102 -6.14 -9.13 3.41
N LYS A 103 -6.41 -10.43 3.28
CA LYS A 103 -7.53 -10.94 2.48
C LYS A 103 -7.50 -10.32 1.06
N ARG A 104 -8.59 -9.68 0.63
CA ARG A 104 -8.69 -8.93 -0.64
C ARG A 104 -8.45 -7.43 -0.47
N THR A 105 -7.65 -7.04 0.52
CA THR A 105 -7.25 -5.64 0.75
C THR A 105 -5.79 -5.47 0.46
N ILE A 106 -5.41 -4.43 -0.29
CA ILE A 106 -4.02 -4.04 -0.53
C ILE A 106 -3.82 -2.56 -0.15
N GLY A 107 -2.77 -2.29 0.63
CA GLY A 107 -2.36 -0.93 1.00
C GLY A 107 -0.93 -0.64 0.55
N SER A 108 -0.71 0.35 -0.30
CA SER A 108 0.59 0.62 -0.96
C SER A 108 0.99 2.08 -0.84
N TYR A 109 2.28 2.39 -0.72
CA TYR A 109 2.75 3.78 -0.87
C TYR A 109 2.84 4.21 -2.33
N THR A 110 3.00 3.25 -3.24
CA THR A 110 3.04 3.53 -4.69
C THR A 110 1.67 4.02 -5.17
N HIS A 111 1.64 5.28 -5.62
CA HIS A 111 0.54 5.80 -6.44
C HIS A 111 0.62 5.20 -7.84
N GLN A 112 -0.30 4.29 -8.16
CA GLN A 112 -0.25 3.57 -9.42
C GLN A 112 -0.72 4.45 -10.57
N HIS A 113 0.05 4.48 -11.65
CA HIS A 113 -0.35 5.18 -12.86
C HIS A 113 -1.31 4.28 -13.66
N ALA A 114 -2.58 4.66 -13.77
CA ALA A 114 -3.61 3.83 -14.39
C ALA A 114 -3.24 3.31 -15.80
N LEU A 115 -2.67 4.17 -16.65
CA LEU A 115 -2.29 3.80 -18.01
C LEU A 115 -0.97 3.00 -18.12
N SER A 116 -0.36 2.62 -17.00
CA SER A 116 0.93 1.92 -17.01
C SER A 116 0.83 0.40 -17.28
N CYS A 117 -0.36 -0.17 -17.16
CA CYS A 117 -0.64 -1.57 -17.48
C CYS A 117 -1.98 -1.68 -18.23
N ARG A 118 -2.18 -2.77 -18.97
CA ARG A 118 -3.35 -2.94 -19.83
C ARG A 118 -4.59 -3.30 -19.04
N ASP A 119 -4.44 -4.14 -18.01
CA ASP A 119 -5.53 -4.58 -17.12
C ASP A 119 -5.48 -3.86 -15.76
N TRP A 120 -5.31 -2.53 -15.76
CA TRP A 120 -5.25 -1.76 -14.52
C TRP A 120 -6.54 -1.96 -13.73
N MET A 121 -6.40 -2.58 -12.55
CA MET A 121 -7.52 -2.92 -11.68
C MET A 121 -8.60 -3.82 -12.30
N GLY A 122 -8.30 -4.59 -13.36
CA GLY A 122 -9.30 -5.46 -14.01
C GLY A 122 -9.99 -6.46 -13.07
N SER A 123 -9.31 -6.85 -11.99
CA SER A 123 -9.86 -7.71 -10.93
C SER A 123 -11.03 -7.09 -10.17
N LEU A 124 -11.16 -5.76 -10.13
CA LEU A 124 -12.32 -5.06 -9.53
C LEU A 124 -13.60 -5.24 -10.34
N MET A 125 -13.46 -5.48 -11.65
CA MET A 125 -14.59 -5.56 -12.59
C MET A 125 -15.03 -7.01 -12.84
N ARG A 126 -14.37 -7.99 -12.22
CA ARG A 126 -14.70 -9.41 -12.35
C ARG A 126 -15.58 -9.82 -11.17
N GLU A 127 -16.82 -10.20 -11.47
CA GLU A 127 -17.83 -10.70 -10.52
C GLU A 127 -17.45 -12.04 -9.90
#